data_AF-A0A080WRU9-F1
#
_entry.id   AF-A0A080WRU9-F1
#
_cell.length_a   1.000
_cell.length_b   1.000
_cell.length_c   1.000
_cell.angle_alpha   90.00
_cell.angle_beta   90.00
_cell.angle_gamma   90.00
#
_symmetry.space_group_name_H-M   'P 1'
#
loop_
_entity.id
_entity.type
_entity.pdbx_description
1 polymer ?
#
loop_
_entity_poly.entity_id
_entity_poly.type
_entity_poly.pdbx_seq_one_letter_code
_entity_poly.pdbx_strand_id
1 'polypeptide(L)'
;MENEEGISVRPMRLKVLYTFDNESKTNCLARWPHILDIQTAYLDETTQVGVIELKTCIQTIVSASPELVAKLGRDYTVYAYDYSEYETPLVGQGMLSWVLASASPTPNAPAHQSKTIVTGRVCKNTGLFARGAQETLEVKLRLVPVPLFSRVNILRVCKSTAN
;
A
#
# COMPACT_ATOMS: atom_id res chain seq x y z
N MET A 1 -15.59 -29.44 -6.46
CA MET A 1 -15.88 -28.77 -5.18
C MET A 1 -15.51 -27.32 -5.37
N GLU A 2 -16.50 -26.51 -5.73
CA GLU A 2 -16.39 -25.06 -5.78
C GLU A 2 -16.47 -24.58 -4.32
N ASN A 3 -15.43 -23.92 -3.82
CA ASN A 3 -15.48 -23.33 -2.48
C ASN A 3 -16.43 -22.14 -2.52
N GLU A 4 -17.40 -22.14 -1.61
CA GLU A 4 -18.47 -21.14 -1.43
C GLU A 4 -18.00 -19.72 -1.09
N GLU A 5 -16.70 -19.39 -1.24
CA GLU A 5 -16.16 -18.07 -0.89
C GLU A 5 -15.73 -17.22 -2.10
N GLY A 6 -15.78 -17.72 -3.33
CA GLY A 6 -15.44 -16.89 -4.52
C GLY A 6 -13.99 -16.36 -4.55
N ILE A 7 -13.14 -16.84 -3.64
CA ILE A 7 -11.72 -16.47 -3.52
C ILE A 7 -10.90 -17.34 -4.47
N SER A 8 -10.07 -16.70 -5.31
CA SER A 8 -9.12 -17.37 -6.21
C SER A 8 -7.73 -16.75 -6.11
N VAL A 9 -6.70 -17.59 -6.08
CA VAL A 9 -5.29 -17.15 -6.15
C VAL A 9 -4.86 -17.09 -7.60
N ARG A 10 -4.33 -15.95 -8.03
CA ARG A 10 -3.96 -15.73 -9.44
C ARG A 10 -2.59 -15.05 -9.55
N PRO A 11 -1.74 -15.47 -10.49
CA PRO A 11 -0.44 -14.84 -10.73
C PRO A 11 -0.64 -13.51 -11.46
N MET A 12 -0.28 -12.39 -10.80
CA MET A 12 -0.46 -11.03 -11.32
C MET A 12 0.79 -10.17 -11.16
N ARG A 13 0.92 -9.14 -11.98
CA ARG A 13 1.90 -8.06 -11.71
C ARG A 13 1.31 -7.02 -10.78
N LEU A 14 2.11 -6.48 -9.86
CA LEU A 14 1.71 -5.36 -9.01
C LEU A 14 2.06 -4.01 -9.65
N LYS A 15 1.07 -3.12 -9.71
CA LYS A 15 1.21 -1.70 -9.99
C LYS A 15 0.78 -0.90 -8.77
N VAL A 16 1.63 0.00 -8.30
CA VAL A 16 1.31 0.90 -7.19
C VAL A 16 1.25 2.32 -7.76
N LEU A 17 0.04 2.88 -7.83
CA LEU A 17 -0.14 4.30 -8.11
C LEU A 17 -0.06 5.06 -6.79
N TYR A 18 0.72 6.13 -6.76
CA TYR A 18 0.88 6.90 -5.55
C TYR A 18 1.08 8.39 -5.81
N THR A 19 0.69 9.19 -4.82
CA THR A 19 1.03 10.62 -4.74
C THR A 19 1.85 10.86 -3.48
N PHE A 20 2.69 11.90 -3.48
CA PHE A 20 3.51 12.26 -2.31
C PHE A 20 3.56 13.76 -2.01
N ASP A 21 2.83 14.57 -2.76
CA ASP A 21 2.74 16.01 -2.56
C ASP A 21 1.47 16.39 -1.77
N ASN A 22 1.46 17.59 -1.18
CA ASN A 22 0.35 18.06 -0.36
C ASN A 22 -0.97 18.15 -1.16
N GLU A 23 -0.87 18.42 -2.45
CA GLU A 23 -2.01 18.68 -3.33
C GLU A 23 -2.46 17.43 -4.12
N SER A 24 -1.80 16.28 -3.95
CA SER A 24 -2.01 15.06 -4.73
C SER A 24 -1.94 15.27 -6.25
N LYS A 25 -1.11 16.21 -6.73
CA LYS A 25 -1.01 16.56 -8.15
C LYS A 25 -0.05 15.65 -8.91
N THR A 26 1.01 15.21 -8.24
CA THR A 26 2.03 14.35 -8.82
C THR A 26 1.60 12.89 -8.70
N ASN A 27 1.10 12.33 -9.81
CA ASN A 27 0.78 10.90 -9.91
C ASN A 27 2.00 10.11 -10.37
N CYS A 28 2.48 9.23 -9.51
CA CYS A 28 3.59 8.33 -9.78
C CYS A 28 3.11 6.89 -9.89
N LEU A 29 3.87 6.09 -10.64
CA LEU A 29 3.59 4.68 -10.86
C LEU A 29 4.85 3.86 -10.57
N ALA A 30 4.77 2.98 -9.58
CA ALA A 30 5.80 1.99 -9.30
C ALA A 30 5.32 0.59 -9.71
N ARG A 31 6.24 -0.28 -10.12
CA ARG A 31 5.94 -1.63 -10.60
C ARG A 31 6.81 -2.63 -9.84
N TRP A 32 6.20 -3.67 -9.31
CA TRP A 32 6.96 -4.78 -8.74
C TRP A 32 7.65 -5.56 -9.87
N PRO A 33 8.93 -5.94 -9.71
CA PRO A 33 9.69 -6.60 -10.78
C PRO A 33 9.22 -8.03 -11.06
N HIS A 34 8.62 -8.70 -10.08
CA HIS A 34 8.22 -10.11 -10.18
C HIS A 34 6.70 -10.27 -10.26
N ILE A 35 6.25 -11.46 -10.65
CA ILE A 35 4.84 -11.85 -10.56
C ILE A 35 4.57 -12.26 -9.11
N LEU A 36 3.39 -11.91 -8.60
CA LEU A 36 2.94 -12.26 -7.26
C LEU A 36 1.66 -13.10 -7.36
N ASP A 37 1.54 -14.08 -6.47
CA ASP A 37 0.29 -14.82 -6.28
C ASP A 37 -0.64 -13.98 -5.41
N ILE A 38 -1.68 -13.43 -6.05
CA ILE A 38 -2.63 -12.53 -5.42
C ILE A 38 -3.92 -13.29 -5.13
N GLN A 39 -4.37 -13.24 -3.88
CA GLN A 39 -5.72 -13.65 -3.51
C GLN A 39 -6.70 -12.61 -4.01
N THR A 40 -7.69 -13.06 -4.77
CA THR A 40 -8.70 -12.20 -5.38
C THR A 40 -10.09 -12.70 -5.07
N ALA A 41 -11.02 -11.77 -4.95
CA ALA A 41 -12.45 -12.04 -4.79
C ALA A 41 -13.24 -11.08 -5.67
N TYR A 42 -14.42 -11.49 -6.09
CA TYR A 42 -15.38 -10.60 -6.74
C TYR A 42 -16.16 -9.85 -5.67
N LEU A 43 -16.12 -8.52 -5.73
CA LEU A 43 -16.95 -7.67 -4.87
C LEU A 43 -18.37 -7.55 -5.43
N ASP A 44 -18.48 -7.56 -6.76
CA ASP A 44 -19.73 -7.56 -7.53
C ASP A 44 -19.51 -8.35 -8.84
N GLU A 45 -20.51 -8.43 -9.72
CA GLU A 45 -20.44 -9.19 -10.98
C GLU A 45 -19.35 -8.70 -11.95
N THR A 46 -18.84 -7.49 -11.77
CA THR A 46 -17.93 -6.78 -12.69
C THR A 46 -16.59 -6.39 -12.05
N THR A 47 -16.55 -6.23 -10.73
CA THR A 47 -15.41 -5.72 -9.97
C THR A 47 -14.73 -6.84 -9.22
N GLN A 48 -13.52 -7.17 -9.67
CA GLN A 48 -12.63 -8.08 -8.97
C GLN A 48 -11.57 -7.29 -8.21
N VAL A 49 -11.44 -7.58 -6.92
CA VAL A 49 -10.43 -7.01 -6.03
C VAL A 49 -9.43 -8.06 -5.63
N GLY A 50 -8.20 -7.64 -5.34
CA GLY A 50 -7.17 -8.48 -4.76
C GLY A 50 -6.60 -7.86 -3.50
N VAL A 51 -6.03 -8.70 -2.65
CA VAL A 51 -5.40 -8.28 -1.40
C VAL A 51 -3.89 -8.45 -1.46
N ILE A 52 -3.15 -7.51 -0.86
CA ILE A 52 -1.70 -7.56 -0.80
C ILE A 52 -1.18 -6.87 0.46
N GLU A 53 -0.01 -7.31 0.95
CA GLU A 53 0.66 -6.66 2.07
C GLU A 53 1.08 -5.22 1.71
N LEU A 54 0.74 -4.28 2.59
CA LEU A 54 1.13 -2.88 2.46
C LEU A 54 2.66 -2.72 2.35
N LYS A 55 3.40 -3.55 3.08
CA LYS A 55 4.87 -3.58 3.06
C LYS A 55 5.40 -3.75 1.63
N THR A 56 4.84 -4.68 0.85
CA THR A 56 5.24 -4.92 -0.55
C THR A 56 4.99 -3.68 -1.39
N CYS A 57 3.86 -3.00 -1.21
CA CYS A 57 3.54 -1.75 -1.90
C CYS A 57 4.55 -0.64 -1.56
N ILE A 58 4.89 -0.48 -0.27
CA ILE A 58 5.87 0.52 0.18
C ILE A 58 7.28 0.20 -0.34
N GLN A 59 7.71 -1.06 -0.31
CA GLN A 59 9.00 -1.47 -0.89
C GLN A 59 9.06 -1.17 -2.40
N THR A 60 7.95 -1.41 -3.11
CA THR A 60 7.81 -1.07 -4.53
C THR A 60 8.00 0.43 -4.76
N ILE A 61 7.37 1.27 -3.94
CA ILE A 61 7.49 2.73 -4.01
C ILE A 61 8.92 3.19 -3.73
N VAL A 62 9.51 2.73 -2.62
CA VAL A 62 10.87 3.17 -2.22
C VAL A 62 11.93 2.74 -3.22
N SER A 63 11.77 1.57 -3.83
CA SER A 63 12.65 1.11 -4.92
C SER A 63 12.54 2.01 -6.16
N ALA A 64 11.34 2.48 -6.50
CA ALA A 64 11.11 3.36 -7.65
C ALA A 64 11.42 4.85 -7.37
N SER A 65 11.24 5.29 -6.13
CA SER A 65 11.40 6.67 -5.64
C SER A 65 12.19 6.71 -4.33
N PRO A 66 13.51 6.43 -4.38
CA PRO A 66 14.37 6.43 -3.20
C PRO A 66 14.49 7.80 -2.53
N GLU A 67 14.17 8.90 -3.23
CA GLU A 67 14.14 10.25 -2.68
C GLU A 67 13.14 10.44 -1.55
N LEU A 68 12.12 9.57 -1.44
CA LEU A 68 11.14 9.59 -0.35
C LEU A 68 11.75 9.18 0.99
N VAL A 69 12.78 8.33 0.98
CA VAL A 69 13.49 7.87 2.19
C VAL A 69 14.82 8.58 2.38
N ALA A 70 15.42 9.12 1.31
CA ALA A 70 16.70 9.83 1.38
C ALA A 70 16.60 11.22 2.07
N LYS A 71 15.42 11.82 2.12
CA LYS A 71 15.21 13.13 2.76
C LYS A 71 15.16 13.01 4.28
N LEU A 72 16.32 13.23 4.91
CA LEU A 72 16.45 13.35 6.36
C LEU A 72 15.37 14.26 6.96
N GLY A 73 14.64 13.74 7.94
CA GLY A 73 13.64 14.48 8.72
C GLY A 73 12.21 14.48 8.16
N ARG A 74 11.94 14.05 6.93
CA ARG A 74 10.57 14.01 6.40
C ARG A 74 9.94 12.65 6.62
N ASP A 75 8.72 12.60 7.18
CA ASP A 75 7.87 11.40 7.11
C ASP A 75 6.68 11.65 6.21
N TYR A 76 6.00 10.55 5.91
CA TYR A 76 4.73 10.56 5.21
C TYR A 76 3.71 9.74 5.99
N THR A 77 2.50 10.27 6.14
CA THR A 77 1.35 9.44 6.50
C THR A 77 0.90 8.71 5.24
N VAL A 78 0.77 7.40 5.32
CA VAL A 78 0.32 6.55 4.23
C VAL A 78 -1.19 6.38 4.32
N TYR A 79 -1.88 6.63 3.22
CA TYR A 79 -3.28 6.28 3.04
C TYR A 79 -3.41 5.28 1.90
N ALA A 80 -4.28 4.30 2.04
CA ALA A 80 -4.62 3.35 1.00
C ALA A 80 -6.08 3.55 0.59
N TYR A 81 -6.36 3.44 -0.70
CA TYR A 81 -7.73 3.37 -1.17
C TYR A 81 -8.27 1.97 -0.86
N ASP A 82 -9.42 1.90 -0.19
CA ASP A 82 -10.08 0.63 0.05
C ASP A 82 -11.15 0.37 -1.00
N TYR A 83 -10.89 -0.61 -1.87
CA TYR A 83 -11.80 -0.99 -2.95
C TYR A 83 -12.93 -1.90 -2.50
N SER A 84 -12.92 -2.45 -1.28
CA SER A 84 -14.07 -3.23 -0.77
C SER A 84 -15.21 -2.37 -0.23
N GLU A 85 -14.98 -1.07 -0.03
CA GLU A 85 -15.95 -0.15 0.57
C GLU A 85 -16.62 0.74 -0.49
N TYR A 86 -17.87 1.11 -0.22
CA TYR A 86 -18.64 2.01 -1.09
C TYR A 86 -17.97 3.41 -1.14
N GLU A 87 -17.93 4.04 -2.32
CA GLU A 87 -17.20 5.30 -2.62
C GLU A 87 -15.66 5.24 -2.58
N THR A 88 -15.04 4.09 -2.28
CA THR A 88 -13.58 3.90 -2.23
C THR A 88 -12.85 4.86 -1.28
N PRO A 89 -13.09 4.78 0.05
CA PRO A 89 -12.52 5.69 1.03
C PRO A 89 -11.00 5.58 1.13
N LEU A 90 -10.37 6.67 1.58
CA LEU A 90 -8.95 6.71 1.95
C LEU A 90 -8.77 6.26 3.40
N VAL A 91 -8.15 5.09 3.61
CA VAL A 91 -7.89 4.51 4.92
C VAL A 91 -6.46 4.81 5.35
N GLY A 92 -6.30 5.38 6.55
CA GLY A 92 -4.99 5.68 7.13
C GLY A 92 -4.26 4.41 7.57
N GLN A 93 -3.03 4.23 7.09
CA GLN A 93 -2.20 3.06 7.34
C GLN A 93 -0.99 3.34 8.26
N GLY A 94 -0.93 4.56 8.83
CA GLY A 94 0.15 4.99 9.71
C GLY A 94 1.30 5.68 8.98
N MET A 95 2.45 5.78 9.65
CA MET A 95 3.63 6.49 9.13
C MET A 95 4.47 5.58 8.22
N LEU A 96 5.02 6.13 7.14
CA LEU A 96 5.92 5.43 6.22
C LEU A 96 7.11 4.82 6.95
N SER A 97 7.72 5.57 7.87
CA SER A 97 8.83 5.07 8.70
C SER A 97 8.46 3.86 9.55
N TRP A 98 7.21 3.74 10.03
CA TRP A 98 6.78 2.58 10.82
C TRP A 98 6.63 1.34 9.96
N VAL A 99 6.08 1.48 8.76
CA VAL A 99 5.97 0.38 7.79
C VAL A 99 7.36 -0.10 7.32
N LEU A 100 8.32 0.81 7.20
CA LEU A 100 9.71 0.47 6.88
C LEU A 100 10.45 -0.15 8.08
N ALA A 101 10.23 0.35 9.30
CA ALA A 101 10.86 -0.19 10.50
C ALA A 101 10.36 -1.60 10.83
N SER A 102 9.07 -1.91 10.61
CA SER A 102 8.52 -3.26 10.77
C SER A 102 9.05 -4.26 9.75
N ALA A 103 9.68 -3.79 8.66
CA ALA A 103 10.39 -4.62 7.71
C ALA A 103 11.79 -5.04 8.18
N SER A 104 12.32 -4.42 9.24
CA SER A 104 13.66 -4.71 9.77
C SER A 104 13.68 -6.05 10.54
N PRO A 105 14.56 -6.99 10.17
CA PRO A 105 14.74 -8.26 10.88
C PRO A 105 15.57 -8.07 12.17
N THR A 106 15.13 -7.20 13.08
CA THR A 106 15.76 -7.09 14.41
C THR A 106 15.12 -8.10 15.38
N PRO A 107 15.89 -8.97 16.06
CA PRO A 107 15.36 -10.11 16.84
C PRO A 107 14.53 -9.76 18.08
N ASN A 108 14.58 -8.52 18.57
CA ASN A 108 14.08 -8.14 19.91
C ASN A 108 12.92 -7.12 19.91
N ALA A 109 12.33 -6.82 18.75
CA ALA A 109 11.12 -6.00 18.73
C ALA A 109 9.88 -6.90 18.92
N PRO A 110 8.96 -6.61 19.87
CA PRO A 110 7.76 -7.42 20.06
C PRO A 110 7.01 -7.49 18.73
N ALA A 111 6.84 -8.71 18.24
CA ALA A 111 6.23 -9.05 16.96
C ALA A 111 4.71 -8.84 16.96
N HIS A 112 4.25 -7.62 17.27
CA HIS A 112 3.01 -7.09 16.70
C HIS A 112 3.33 -6.62 15.28
N GLN A 113 3.76 -7.56 14.44
CA GLN A 113 3.77 -7.41 12.99
C GLN A 113 2.31 -7.44 12.56
N SER A 114 1.63 -6.30 12.66
CA SER A 114 0.39 -6.09 11.96
C SER A 114 0.71 -6.28 10.47
N LYS A 115 0.41 -7.47 9.93
CA LYS A 115 0.38 -7.71 8.49
C LYS A 115 -0.75 -6.86 7.96
N THR A 116 -0.45 -5.59 7.74
CA THR A 116 -1.41 -4.65 7.20
C THR A 116 -1.63 -5.04 5.75
N ILE A 117 -2.84 -5.47 5.46
CA ILE A 117 -3.28 -5.85 4.13
C ILE A 117 -4.06 -4.68 3.54
N VAL A 118 -3.84 -4.41 2.26
CA VAL A 118 -4.59 -3.41 1.50
C VAL A 118 -5.22 -4.07 0.28
N THR A 119 -6.32 -3.49 -0.17
CA THR A 119 -7.05 -3.94 -1.35
C THR A 119 -6.54 -3.21 -2.59
N GLY A 120 -6.61 -3.88 -3.74
CA GLY A 120 -6.29 -3.34 -5.05
C GLY A 120 -7.29 -3.84 -6.09
N ARG A 121 -7.44 -3.10 -7.18
CA ARG A 121 -8.32 -3.48 -8.28
C ARG A 121 -7.58 -4.42 -9.23
N VAL A 122 -8.24 -5.51 -9.62
CA VAL A 122 -7.72 -6.38 -10.69
C VAL A 122 -8.02 -5.74 -12.04
N CYS A 123 -6.97 -5.42 -12.78
CA CYS A 123 -7.06 -4.80 -14.10
C CYS A 123 -6.52 -5.77 -15.16
N LYS A 124 -7.31 -6.00 -16.21
CA LYS A 124 -6.87 -6.71 -17.42
C LYS A 124 -6.24 -5.70 -18.37
N ASN A 125 -4.95 -5.89 -18.67
CA ASN A 125 -4.21 -4.96 -19.50
C ASN A 125 -4.47 -5.27 -20.98
N THR A 126 -5.38 -4.54 -21.63
CA THR A 126 -5.77 -4.75 -23.04
C THR A 126 -4.88 -4.01 -24.06
N GLY A 127 -3.80 -3.37 -23.62
CA GLY A 127 -2.94 -2.54 -24.47
C GLY A 127 -1.95 -3.33 -25.35
N LEU A 128 -1.60 -2.73 -26.50
CA LEU A 128 -0.71 -3.26 -27.57
C LEU A 128 0.71 -3.70 -27.15
N PHE A 129 1.15 -3.38 -25.91
CA PHE A 129 2.45 -3.81 -25.36
C PHE A 129 2.32 -4.94 -24.32
N ALA A 130 1.15 -5.56 -24.19
CA ALA A 130 0.96 -6.76 -23.38
C ALA A 130 1.65 -7.94 -24.07
N ARG A 131 2.96 -8.14 -23.82
CA ARG A 131 3.67 -9.39 -24.13
C ARG A 131 3.09 -10.52 -23.29
N GLY A 132 1.94 -11.04 -23.71
CA GLY A 132 1.08 -11.93 -22.95
C GLY A 132 0.12 -11.14 -22.06
N ALA A 133 -1.18 -11.35 -22.23
CA ALA A 133 -2.24 -10.71 -21.44
C ALA A 133 -2.10 -11.08 -19.95
N GLN A 134 -1.23 -10.37 -19.22
CA GLN A 134 -1.07 -10.54 -17.78
C GLN A 134 -2.00 -9.59 -17.04
N GLU A 135 -2.79 -10.17 -16.16
CA GLU A 135 -3.58 -9.46 -15.16
C GLU A 135 -2.64 -8.68 -14.22
N THR A 136 -3.09 -7.50 -13.81
CA THR A 136 -2.32 -6.66 -12.90
C THR A 136 -3.17 -6.25 -11.72
N LEU A 137 -2.64 -6.39 -10.51
CA LEU A 137 -3.21 -5.80 -9.32
C LEU A 137 -2.77 -4.34 -9.25
N GLU A 138 -3.74 -3.44 -9.27
CA GLU A 138 -3.54 -2.00 -9.18
C GLU A 138 -3.92 -1.51 -7.78
N VAL A 139 -2.92 -1.06 -7.02
CA VAL A 139 -3.11 -0.48 -5.68
C VAL A 139 -2.88 1.01 -5.76
N LYS A 140 -3.75 1.80 -5.14
CA LYS A 140 -3.61 3.25 -5.05
C LYS A 140 -3.28 3.66 -3.62
N LEU A 141 -2.18 4.38 -3.45
CA LEU A 141 -1.73 4.93 -2.18
C LEU A 141 -1.65 6.46 -2.26
N ARG A 142 -1.75 7.14 -1.13
CA ARG A 142 -1.50 8.57 -1.00
C ARG A 142 -0.56 8.79 0.17
N LEU A 143 0.59 9.39 -0.09
CA LEU A 143 1.59 9.75 0.91
C LEU A 143 1.46 11.24 1.19
N VAL A 144 1.15 11.60 2.43
CA VAL A 144 1.00 13.00 2.84
C VAL A 144 2.18 13.38 3.74
N PRO A 145 2.99 14.38 3.37
CA PRO A 145 4.10 14.83 4.21
C PRO A 145 3.64 15.22 5.62
N VAL A 146 4.32 14.67 6.64
CA VAL A 146 4.08 15.04 8.04
C VAL A 146 4.93 16.28 8.38
N PRO A 147 4.33 17.40 8.84
CA PRO A 147 5.08 18.56 9.28
C PRO A 147 6.03 18.19 10.43
N LEU A 148 7.28 18.68 10.37
CA LEU A 148 8.31 18.45 11.38
C LEU A 148 7.86 18.81 12.81
N PHE A 149 7.05 19.85 12.96
CA PHE A 149 6.52 20.31 14.25
C PHE A 149 5.46 19.37 14.86
N SER A 150 4.82 18.53 14.06
CA SER A 150 3.78 17.59 14.52
C SER A 150 4.38 16.37 15.22
N ARG A 151 5.62 15.97 14.89
CA ARG A 151 6.29 14.84 15.56
C ARG A 151 6.56 15.11 17.04
N VAL A 152 6.98 16.34 17.38
CA VAL A 152 7.29 16.74 18.77
C VAL A 152 6.02 16.78 19.63
N ASN A 153 4.89 17.19 19.06
CA ASN A 153 3.62 17.26 19.79
C ASN A 153 2.97 15.88 20.02
N ILE A 154 3.05 14.95 19.05
CA ILE A 154 2.51 13.58 19.24
C ILE A 154 3.22 12.84 20.39
N LEU A 155 4.55 12.95 20.47
CA LEU A 155 5.33 12.42 21.61
C LEU A 155 4.94 13.05 22.96
N ARG A 156 4.41 14.28 22.95
CA ARG A 156 3.94 14.98 24.15
C ARG A 156 2.53 14.51 24.57
N VAL A 157 1.64 14.29 23.61
CA VAL A 157 0.28 13.79 23.85
C VAL A 157 0.33 12.37 24.42
N CYS A 158 1.13 11.46 23.84
CA CYS A 158 1.25 10.08 24.36
C CYS A 158 1.91 10.00 25.75
N LYS A 159 2.71 11.00 26.15
CA LYS A 159 3.27 11.07 27.51
C LYS A 159 2.30 11.66 28.53
N SER A 160 1.25 12.37 28.10
CA SER A 160 0.28 13.00 29.01
C SER A 160 -0.86 12.08 29.44
N THR A 161 -1.09 10.97 28.74
CA THR A 161 -2.15 9.99 29.07
C THR A 161 -1.67 8.86 29.99
N ALA A 162 -0.43 8.94 30.47
CA ALA A 162 0.19 7.92 31.34
C ALA A 162 0.44 8.44 32.77
N ASN A 163 -0.38 9.39 33.25
CA ASN A 163 -0.32 9.90 34.61
C ASN A 163 -1.71 9.96 35.23
#